data_AF-A0A1F9UIZ9-F1
#
_entry.id   AF-A0A1F9UIZ9-F1
#
_cell.length_a   1.000
_cell.length_b   1.000
_cell.length_c   1.000
_cell.angle_alpha   90.00
_cell.angle_beta   90.00
_cell.angle_gamma   90.00
#
_symmetry.space_group_name_H-M   'P 1'
#
loop_
_entity.id
_entity.type
_entity.pdbx_description
1 polymer ?
#
loop_
_entity_poly.entity_id
_entity_poly.type
_entity_poly.pdbx_seq_one_letter_code
_entity_poly.pdbx_strand_id
1 'polypeptide(L)'
;MCFHAHQCVEKYLKAWLMETDQAFPKTHDLEALAKQTSKSIPELTPCMEDLAFLTSSSVEVRYPGSKTDAQDAERCFRAVKRIRDTFRQKFKIA
;
A
#
# COMPACT_ATOMS: atom_id res chain seq x y z
N MET A 1 -2.55 10.63 9.00
CA MET A 1 -1.45 10.28 8.07
C MET A 1 -1.60 8.86 7.52
N CYS A 2 -1.77 7.83 8.36
CA CYS A 2 -1.86 6.42 7.97
C CYS A 2 -3.00 6.12 6.97
N PHE A 3 -4.16 6.78 7.09
CA PHE A 3 -5.25 6.64 6.13
C PHE A 3 -4.86 7.10 4.70
N HIS A 4 -4.21 8.25 4.55
CA HIS A 4 -3.76 8.72 3.24
C HIS A 4 -2.62 7.86 2.67
N ALA A 5 -1.74 7.37 3.56
CA ALA A 5 -0.70 6.41 3.21
C ALA A 5 -1.29 5.12 2.62
N HIS A 6 -2.27 4.53 3.32
CA HIS A 6 -3.02 3.37 2.87
C HIS A 6 -3.72 3.62 1.53
N GLN A 7 -4.48 4.71 1.41
CA GLN A 7 -5.22 5.04 0.18
C GLN A 7 -4.29 5.33 -1.01
N CYS A 8 -3.12 5.91 -0.78
CA CYS A 8 -2.12 6.12 -1.82
C CYS A 8 -1.67 4.77 -2.40
N VAL A 9 -1.28 3.83 -1.53
CA VAL A 9 -0.82 2.50 -1.94
C VAL A 9 -1.95 1.68 -2.59
N GLU A 10 -3.16 1.73 -2.03
CA GLU A 10 -4.34 1.04 -2.59
C GLU A 10 -4.58 1.43 -4.05
N LYS A 11 -4.51 2.73 -4.35
CA LYS A 11 -4.74 3.25 -5.71
C LYS A 11 -3.68 2.77 -6.69
N TYR A 12 -2.41 2.75 -6.30
CA TYR A 12 -1.34 2.23 -7.16
C TYR A 12 -1.50 0.73 -7.46
N LEU A 13 -1.79 -0.07 -6.44
CA LEU A 13 -2.02 -1.50 -6.60
C LEU A 13 -3.19 -1.77 -7.56
N LYS A 14 -4.33 -1.09 -7.35
CA LYS A 14 -5.51 -1.24 -8.21
C LYS A 14 -5.28 -0.71 -9.63
N ALA A 15 -4.56 0.40 -9.77
CA ALA A 15 -4.20 0.94 -11.09
C ALA A 15 -3.34 -0.06 -11.87
N TRP A 16 -2.38 -0.72 -11.22
CA TRP A 16 -1.56 -1.73 -11.88
C TRP A 16 -2.37 -2.95 -12.28
N LEU A 17 -3.20 -3.49 -11.39
CA LEU A 17 -4.06 -4.62 -11.70
C LEU A 17 -4.99 -4.31 -12.88
N MET A 18 -5.52 -3.08 -12.93
CA MET A 18 -6.34 -2.61 -14.04
C MET A 18 -5.54 -2.46 -15.35
N GLU A 19 -4.33 -1.91 -15.30
CA GLU A 19 -3.44 -1.78 -16.47
C GLU A 19 -3.03 -3.16 -17.04
N THR A 20 -2.91 -4.17 -16.18
CA THR A 20 -2.58 -5.55 -16.58
C THR A 20 -3.81 -6.42 -16.85
N ASP A 21 -5.01 -5.83 -16.98
CA ASP A 21 -6.29 -6.51 -17.21
C ASP A 21 -6.59 -7.65 -16.21
N GLN A 22 -6.19 -7.46 -14.95
CA GLN A 22 -6.38 -8.42 -13.87
C GLN A 22 -7.53 -7.98 -12.96
N ALA A 23 -8.60 -8.79 -12.92
CA ALA A 23 -9.71 -8.57 -12.01
C ALA A 23 -9.25 -8.67 -10.54
N PHE A 24 -9.76 -7.77 -9.71
CA PHE A 24 -9.48 -7.75 -8.27
C PHE A 24 -10.76 -7.56 -7.45
N PRO A 25 -10.85 -8.16 -6.25
CA PRO A 25 -12.04 -8.02 -5.41
C PRO A 25 -12.19 -6.58 -4.89
N LYS A 26 -13.42 -6.19 -4.57
CA LYS A 26 -13.69 -4.92 -3.86
C LYS A 26 -13.22 -5.06 -2.39
N THR A 27 -11.93 -4.85 -2.18
CA THR A 27 -11.27 -4.90 -0.87
C THR A 27 -10.39 -3.67 -0.64
N HIS A 28 -10.13 -3.40 0.63
CA HIS A 28 -9.14 -2.42 1.12
C HIS A 28 -7.91 -3.10 1.74
N ASP A 29 -7.86 -4.43 1.69
CA ASP A 29 -6.70 -5.21 2.12
C ASP A 29 -5.55 -5.05 1.11
N LEU A 30 -4.49 -4.36 1.53
CA LEU A 30 -3.35 -4.09 0.67
C LEU A 30 -2.52 -5.35 0.41
N GLU A 31 -2.44 -6.29 1.34
CA GLU A 31 -1.72 -7.54 1.14
C GLU A 31 -2.40 -8.43 0.10
N ALA A 32 -3.74 -8.50 0.14
CA ALA A 32 -4.52 -9.26 -0.83
C ALA A 32 -4.34 -8.71 -2.26
N LEU A 33 -4.30 -7.38 -2.41
CA LEU A 33 -4.00 -6.74 -3.69
C LEU A 33 -2.52 -6.93 -4.08
N ALA A 34 -1.61 -6.84 -3.12
CA ALA A 34 -0.17 -6.97 -3.35
C ALA A 34 0.25 -8.37 -3.78
N LYS A 35 -0.35 -9.43 -3.22
CA LYS A 35 -0.14 -10.83 -3.65
C LYS A 35 -0.46 -11.06 -5.12
N GLN A 36 -1.39 -10.29 -5.66
CA GLN A 36 -1.74 -10.33 -7.07
C GLN A 36 -0.72 -9.56 -7.91
N THR A 37 -0.43 -8.31 -7.53
CA THR A 37 0.54 -7.48 -8.26
C THR A 37 1.96 -8.02 -8.19
N SER A 38 2.34 -8.73 -7.13
CA SER A 38 3.71 -9.25 -6.94
C SER A 38 4.10 -10.31 -7.96
N LYS A 39 3.12 -10.94 -8.62
CA LYS A 39 3.35 -11.83 -9.76
C LYS A 39 4.02 -11.11 -10.94
N SER A 40 3.73 -9.82 -11.12
CA SER A 40 4.27 -8.97 -12.19
C SER A 40 5.32 -7.97 -11.67
N ILE A 41 5.26 -7.62 -10.38
CA ILE A 41 6.20 -6.72 -9.70
C ILE A 41 6.77 -7.45 -8.47
N PRO A 42 7.74 -8.36 -8.64
CA PRO A 42 8.34 -9.12 -7.54
C PRO A 42 8.93 -8.23 -6.43
N GLU A 43 9.30 -6.98 -6.75
CA GLU A 43 9.82 -5.97 -5.82
C GLU A 43 8.84 -5.62 -4.68
N LEU A 44 7.55 -5.98 -4.81
CA LEU A 44 6.55 -5.81 -3.75
C LEU A 44 6.59 -6.93 -2.69
N THR A 45 7.18 -8.09 -2.99
CA THR A 45 7.32 -9.21 -2.05
C THR A 45 7.98 -8.81 -0.71
N PRO A 46 9.11 -8.07 -0.69
CA PRO A 46 9.71 -7.61 0.56
C PRO A 46 8.94 -6.45 1.24
N CYS A 47 7.81 -6.01 0.68
CA CYS A 47 6.96 -4.96 1.26
C CYS A 47 5.69 -5.52 1.92
N MET A 48 5.48 -6.84 1.93
CA MET A 48 4.24 -7.47 2.43
C MET A 48 3.94 -7.11 3.89
N GLU A 49 4.95 -7.11 4.77
CA GLU A 49 4.77 -6.72 6.17
C GLU A 49 4.38 -5.25 6.33
N ASP A 50 4.93 -4.37 5.49
CA ASP A 50 4.59 -2.96 5.50
C ASP A 50 3.17 -2.70 4.97
N LEU A 51 2.72 -3.49 3.99
CA LEU A 51 1.35 -3.47 3.46
C LEU A 51 0.34 -3.94 4.51
N ALA A 52 0.70 -4.99 5.27
CA ALA A 52 -0.08 -5.48 6.41
C ALA A 52 -0.26 -4.37 7.46
N PHE A 53 0.86 -3.75 7.84
CA PHE A 53 0.88 -2.63 8.79
C PHE A 53 0.04 -1.45 8.30
N LEU A 54 0.18 -1.03 7.05
CA LEU A 54 -0.63 0.06 6.49
C LEU A 54 -2.13 -0.28 6.51
N THR A 55 -2.49 -1.54 6.29
CA THR A 55 -3.89 -2.00 6.35
C THR A 55 -4.44 -1.88 7.77
N SER A 56 -3.74 -2.37 8.79
CA SER A 56 -4.18 -2.28 10.19
C SER A 56 -4.21 -0.84 10.70
N SER A 57 -3.13 -0.07 10.47
CA SER A 57 -3.01 1.32 10.92
C SER A 57 -4.01 2.27 10.26
N SER A 58 -4.55 1.93 9.08
CA SER A 58 -5.60 2.74 8.43
C SER A 58 -6.95 2.69 9.16
N VAL A 59 -7.23 1.58 9.86
CA VAL A 59 -8.47 1.36 10.61
C VAL A 59 -8.38 2.02 11.98
N GLU A 60 -7.22 1.92 12.64
CA GLU A 60 -7.02 2.39 14.01
C GLU A 60 -7.18 3.90 14.16
N VAL A 61 -6.76 4.71 13.19
CA VAL A 61 -6.87 6.18 13.24
C VAL A 61 -8.33 6.68 13.33
N ARG A 62 -9.33 5.82 13.06
CA ARG A 62 -10.75 6.19 13.04
C ARG A 62 -11.43 6.14 14.42
N TYR A 63 -10.77 5.63 15.46
CA TYR A 63 -11.36 5.52 16.80
C TYR A 63 -10.64 6.43 17.80
N PRO A 64 -11.37 7.20 18.64
CA PRO A 64 -10.74 8.01 19.67
C PRO A 64 -10.04 7.10 20.69
N GLY A 65 -8.70 7.18 20.79
CA GLY A 65 -7.89 6.42 21.76
C GLY A 65 -6.60 5.82 21.19
N SER A 66 -6.55 5.60 19.87
CA SER A 66 -5.36 5.16 19.12
C SER A 66 -4.44 6.36 18.85
N LYS A 67 -3.41 6.51 19.67
CA LYS A 67 -2.33 7.46 19.39
C LYS A 67 -1.40 6.80 18.38
N THR A 68 -1.44 7.24 17.12
CA THR A 68 -0.35 6.98 16.19
C THR A 68 0.89 7.69 16.73
N ASP A 69 1.94 6.93 17.05
CA ASP A 69 3.18 7.54 17.52
C ASP A 69 4.01 8.06 16.33
N ALA A 70 5.08 8.81 16.63
CA ALA A 70 5.95 9.35 15.59
C ALA A 70 6.70 8.24 14.81
N GLN A 71 6.90 7.07 15.40
CA GLN A 71 7.60 5.95 14.78
C GLN A 71 6.71 5.26 13.75
N ASP A 72 5.42 5.11 14.06
CA ASP A 72 4.39 4.61 13.15
C ASP A 72 4.22 5.52 11.94
N ALA A 73 4.21 6.84 12.18
CA ALA A 73 4.16 7.84 11.13
C ALA A 73 5.35 7.73 10.17
N GLU A 74 6.56 7.61 10.72
CA GLU A 74 7.79 7.42 9.93
C GLU A 74 7.79 6.08 9.18
N ARG A 75 7.32 4.99 9.83
CA ARG A 75 7.16 3.68 9.18
C ARG A 75 6.18 3.76 8.01
N CYS A 76 5.00 4.37 8.20
CA CYS A 76 4.03 4.59 7.14
C CYS A 76 4.65 5.37 5.98
N PHE A 77 5.37 6.46 6.28
CA PHE A 77 5.98 7.28 5.25
C PHE A 77 7.03 6.51 4.43
N ARG A 78 7.94 5.77 5.09
CA ARG A 78 8.96 4.96 4.42
C ARG A 78 8.35 3.87 3.55
N ALA A 79 7.33 3.17 4.07
CA ALA A 79 6.60 2.14 3.34
C ALA A 79 5.96 2.69 2.05
N VAL A 80 5.17 3.77 2.19
CA VAL A 80 4.50 4.41 1.05
C VAL A 80 5.50 4.91 0.02
N LYS A 81 6.58 5.56 0.46
CA LYS A 81 7.60 6.08 -0.44
C LYS A 81 8.21 4.96 -1.27
N ARG A 82 8.65 3.88 -0.62
CA ARG A 82 9.22 2.71 -1.30
C ARG A 82 8.26 2.13 -2.34
N ILE A 83 7.02 1.84 -1.94
CA ILE A 83 6.02 1.23 -2.82
C ILE A 83 5.66 2.16 -3.98
N ARG A 84 5.44 3.44 -3.69
CA ARG A 84 5.13 4.46 -4.72
C ARG A 84 6.26 4.57 -5.74
N ASP A 85 7.50 4.62 -5.29
CA ASP A 85 8.65 4.79 -6.18
C ASP A 85 8.81 3.55 -7.08
N THR A 86 8.56 2.34 -6.56
CA THR A 86 8.46 1.11 -7.39
C THR A 86 7.40 1.25 -8.47
N PHE A 87 6.18 1.67 -8.14
CA PHE A 87 5.12 1.84 -9.14
C PHE A 87 5.43 2.92 -10.16
N ARG A 88 5.96 4.07 -9.74
CA ARG A 88 6.33 5.16 -10.66
C ARG A 88 7.38 4.72 -11.67
N GLN A 89 8.35 3.93 -11.25
CA GLN A 89 9.31 3.32 -12.17
C GLN A 89 8.63 2.39 -13.18
N LYS A 90 7.71 1.52 -12.73
CA LYS A 90 6.99 0.59 -13.62
C LYS A 90 6.06 1.31 -14.61
N PHE A 91 5.38 2.36 -14.16
CA PHE A 91 4.54 3.22 -15.01
C PHE A 91 5.36 4.22 -15.87
N LYS A 92 6.69 4.29 -15.69
CA LYS A 92 7.57 5.26 -16.36
C LYS A 92 7.15 6.72 -16.12
N ILE A 93 6.63 7.01 -14.94
CA ILE A 93 6.23 8.37 -14.52
C ILE A 93 7.41 8.99 -13.77
N ALA A 94 8.05 9.98 -14.40
CA ALA A 94 9.12 10.80 -13.79
C ALA A 94 8.59 11.56 -12.58
#